data_AF-A0A365T4B6-F1
#
_entry.id   AF-A0A365T4B6-F1
#
_cell.length_a   1.000
_cell.length_b   1.000
_cell.length_c   1.000
_cell.angle_alpha   90.00
_cell.angle_beta   90.00
_cell.angle_gamma   90.00
#
_symmetry.space_group_name_H-M   'P 1'
#
loop_
_entity.id
_entity.type
_entity.pdbx_description
1 polymer ?
#
loop_
_entity_poly.entity_id
_entity_poly.type
_entity_poly.pdbx_seq_one_letter_code
_entity_poly.pdbx_strand_id
1 'polypeptide(L)'
;MYEHSRRTVLKTGAALVGGVAAGTTVTTAESRGRYVVDTASVGDEQGIDVVHRLDQVGLSVVRASERDVKRLGERYAADVVFSRARPTRGGSVSATESARDEPLYSLQWDKHDQHVPEVHEHTRGEGARVAIIDTGVAAGHPDLRHAVDAERSRNFTEDSLGAPGPYGGYHGTHVAGIVAANDRNERGVVGSAPGAEIVDCRVFSETAPQETLSAFFGDVLAAIVYSADVGADAANLSLGAYFTREGLGSFWGKALNRTTTYANRRGTLLVHAAGNVSVDLQHDKGFVDSSESAQGLGVSATGPVGFGWGEDGLEEPYHSPTFYTNYGTNAVDLGAPGGNASEAILSMKPENRPAGWRQDFVLNCLAVPSFGESGEYQGATYEYGYLAGTSMAAPQVTAAAALVASVNPRYNANQVESALTRTAAVPEGYEKAYYGSGYLDPLEAVTE
;
A
#
# COMPACT_ATOMS: atom_id res chain seq x y z
N MET A 1 1.22 -30.61 -9.76
CA MET A 1 0.79 -30.57 -8.35
C MET A 1 2.04 -30.35 -7.51
N TYR A 2 2.50 -29.10 -7.43
CA TYR A 2 3.71 -28.74 -6.69
C TYR A 2 3.31 -28.38 -5.27
N GLU A 3 3.61 -29.24 -4.30
CA GLU A 3 3.55 -28.90 -2.88
C GLU A 3 4.66 -27.90 -2.57
N HIS A 4 4.32 -26.61 -2.53
CA HIS A 4 5.22 -25.60 -2.01
C HIS A 4 5.29 -25.72 -0.48
N SER A 5 6.30 -26.43 0.02
CA SER A 5 6.60 -26.57 1.45
C SER A 5 7.17 -25.28 2.06
N ARG A 6 6.74 -24.98 3.30
CA ARG A 6 7.02 -23.84 4.21
C ARG A 6 8.46 -23.28 4.25
N ARG A 7 9.48 -23.98 3.75
CA ARG A 7 10.87 -23.47 3.73
C ARG A 7 11.16 -22.54 2.55
N THR A 8 10.33 -22.60 1.51
CA THR A 8 10.45 -21.74 0.33
C THR A 8 9.89 -20.36 0.64
N VAL A 9 8.67 -20.22 1.19
CA VAL A 9 8.04 -18.92 1.52
C VAL A 9 8.92 -18.01 2.41
N LEU A 10 9.67 -18.57 3.36
CA LEU A 10 10.60 -17.83 4.25
C LEU A 10 11.99 -17.56 3.64
N LYS A 11 12.33 -18.18 2.49
CA LYS A 11 13.61 -17.98 1.76
C LYS A 11 13.43 -17.42 0.35
N THR A 12 12.21 -17.37 -0.14
CA THR A 12 11.85 -16.95 -1.48
C THR A 12 11.43 -15.48 -1.46
N GLY A 13 12.17 -14.66 -0.72
CA GLY A 13 12.66 -13.39 -1.24
C GLY A 13 13.71 -13.68 -2.32
N ALA A 14 13.33 -14.45 -3.34
CA ALA A 14 14.17 -14.70 -4.49
C ALA A 14 14.36 -13.34 -5.15
N ALA A 15 15.61 -12.86 -5.14
CA ALA A 15 16.09 -11.62 -5.71
C ALA A 15 15.14 -11.06 -6.77
N LEU A 16 14.28 -10.13 -6.36
CA LEU A 16 13.42 -9.47 -7.33
C LEU A 16 14.29 -8.62 -8.22
N VAL A 17 14.24 -9.00 -9.49
CA VAL A 17 14.73 -8.26 -10.62
C VAL A 17 14.17 -6.83 -10.53
N GLY A 18 15.08 -5.85 -10.57
CA GLY A 18 14.80 -4.49 -10.11
C GLY A 18 13.52 -3.85 -10.62
N GLY A 19 12.67 -3.44 -9.67
CA GLY A 19 11.41 -2.72 -9.88
C GLY A 19 10.17 -3.45 -9.32
N VAL A 20 10.19 -4.77 -9.17
CA VAL A 20 9.09 -5.48 -8.48
C VAL A 20 9.25 -5.30 -6.97
N ALA A 21 8.21 -4.78 -6.30
CA ALA A 21 8.19 -4.59 -4.86
C ALA A 21 8.23 -5.95 -4.15
N ALA A 22 9.39 -6.28 -3.58
CA ALA A 22 9.56 -7.50 -2.80
C ALA A 22 8.56 -7.55 -1.66
N GLY A 23 7.86 -8.69 -1.58
CA GLY A 23 6.90 -8.97 -0.54
C GLY A 23 7.51 -8.70 0.84
N THR A 24 6.66 -8.24 1.75
CA THR A 24 7.02 -8.03 3.14
C THR A 24 7.55 -9.34 3.73
N THR A 25 8.79 -9.35 4.23
CA THR A 25 9.30 -10.49 5.00
C THR A 25 8.83 -10.32 6.44
N VAL A 26 7.87 -11.14 6.83
CA VAL A 26 7.34 -11.15 8.19
C VAL A 26 8.27 -12.01 9.04
N THR A 27 8.95 -11.39 10.00
CA THR A 27 9.67 -12.15 11.02
C THR A 27 8.64 -12.52 12.09
N THR A 28 8.59 -13.80 12.46
CA THR A 28 7.74 -14.24 13.58
C THR A 28 8.01 -13.39 14.81
N ALA A 29 6.96 -13.03 15.57
CA ALA A 29 7.01 -12.13 16.72
C ALA A 29 8.25 -12.37 17.61
N GLU A 30 9.26 -11.52 17.46
CA GLU A 30 10.34 -11.42 18.43
C GLU A 30 9.92 -10.36 19.43
N SER A 31 9.77 -10.74 20.70
CA SER A 31 9.58 -9.74 21.75
C SER A 31 10.85 -8.88 21.85
N ARG A 32 10.82 -7.73 21.18
CA ARG A 32 11.80 -6.65 21.36
C ARG A 32 11.43 -5.76 22.56
N GLY A 33 10.76 -6.33 23.57
CA GLY A 33 10.22 -5.58 24.70
C GLY A 33 9.02 -4.71 24.34
N ARG A 34 8.34 -4.96 23.22
CA ARG A 34 7.15 -4.24 22.76
C ARG A 34 5.94 -5.17 22.66
N TYR A 35 4.80 -4.72 23.17
CA TYR A 35 3.59 -5.52 23.33
C TYR A 35 2.34 -4.70 22.98
N VAL A 36 1.32 -5.38 22.46
CA VAL A 36 -0.02 -4.82 22.36
C VAL A 36 -0.85 -5.40 23.50
N VAL A 37 -1.55 -4.53 24.23
CA VAL A 37 -2.31 -4.85 25.44
C VAL A 37 -3.78 -4.52 25.23
N ASP A 38 -4.66 -5.39 25.69
CA ASP A 38 -6.12 -5.33 25.56
C ASP A 38 -6.76 -4.37 26.59
N THR A 39 -6.27 -3.13 26.66
CA THR A 39 -6.86 -2.08 27.51
C THR A 39 -6.54 -0.68 26.98
N ALA A 40 -7.47 0.27 27.21
CA ALA A 40 -7.28 1.69 26.91
C ALA A 40 -6.42 2.40 27.97
N SER A 41 -6.44 1.91 29.21
CA SER A 41 -5.93 2.64 30.37
C SER A 41 -4.72 1.94 30.98
N VAL A 42 -3.69 1.69 30.17
CA VAL A 42 -2.36 1.43 30.74
C VAL A 42 -1.82 2.79 31.20
N GLY A 43 -1.81 3.01 32.52
CA GLY A 43 -1.15 4.19 33.10
C GLY A 43 0.36 4.10 32.92
N ASP A 44 1.06 5.24 33.02
CA ASP A 44 2.52 5.26 33.07
C ASP A 44 2.96 4.73 34.45
N GLU A 45 2.96 3.40 34.60
CA GLU A 45 3.45 2.70 35.77
C GLU A 45 4.98 2.56 35.70
N GLN A 46 5.66 2.42 36.86
CA GLN A 46 7.11 2.23 36.87
C GLN A 46 7.51 0.98 36.07
N GLY A 47 8.10 1.19 34.89
CA GLY A 47 8.59 0.13 34.00
C GLY A 47 7.73 -0.16 32.77
N ILE A 48 6.66 0.61 32.54
CA ILE A 48 5.83 0.51 31.33
C ILE A 48 5.78 1.87 30.63
N ASP A 49 6.30 1.89 29.40
CA ASP A 49 6.31 3.06 28.52
C ASP A 49 5.21 2.88 27.46
N VAL A 50 4.24 3.80 27.41
CA VAL A 50 3.12 3.70 26.45
C VAL A 50 3.51 4.35 25.14
N VAL A 51 3.70 3.53 24.10
CA VAL A 51 4.09 3.98 22.75
C VAL A 51 2.89 4.56 22.01
N HIS A 52 1.75 3.85 22.00
CA HIS A 52 0.50 4.31 21.39
C HIS A 52 -0.68 4.03 22.29
N ARG A 53 -1.58 5.02 22.45
CA ARG A 53 -2.90 4.83 23.08
C ARG A 53 -3.97 4.80 22.00
N LEU A 54 -4.73 3.72 21.94
CA LEU A 54 -5.83 3.51 21.00
C LEU A 54 -7.12 3.37 21.80
N ASP A 55 -7.46 4.40 22.58
CA ASP A 55 -8.56 4.42 23.54
C ASP A 55 -9.92 4.05 22.89
N GLN A 56 -10.13 4.53 21.67
CA GLN A 56 -11.31 4.33 20.82
C GLN A 56 -11.62 2.85 20.60
N VAL A 57 -10.56 2.04 20.55
CA VAL A 57 -10.63 0.60 20.32
C VAL A 57 -10.14 -0.17 21.53
N GLY A 58 -9.91 0.47 22.68
CA GLY A 58 -9.44 -0.12 23.93
C GLY A 58 -8.21 -1.02 23.78
N LEU A 59 -7.21 -0.52 23.06
CA LEU A 59 -5.89 -1.15 22.93
C LEU A 59 -4.81 -0.14 23.31
N SER A 60 -3.68 -0.63 23.81
CA SER A 60 -2.47 0.17 24.00
C SER A 60 -1.27 -0.59 23.45
N VAL A 61 -0.34 0.12 22.83
CA VAL A 61 0.97 -0.41 22.47
C VAL A 61 1.98 0.09 23.49
N VAL A 62 2.71 -0.83 24.10
CA VAL A 62 3.60 -0.52 25.22
C VAL A 62 4.98 -1.12 25.01
N ARG A 63 6.00 -0.46 25.56
CA ARG A 63 7.34 -0.98 25.74
C ARG A 63 7.56 -1.28 27.22
N ALA A 64 7.88 -2.53 27.53
CA ALA A 64 8.07 -3.01 28.89
C ALA A 64 8.77 -4.37 28.91
N SER A 65 9.20 -4.82 30.08
CA SER A 65 9.57 -6.22 30.27
C SER A 65 8.31 -7.11 30.25
N GLU A 66 8.41 -8.36 29.78
CA GLU A 66 7.25 -9.27 29.80
C GLU A 66 6.70 -9.46 31.22
N ARG A 67 7.56 -9.41 32.24
CA ARG A 67 7.17 -9.49 33.64
C ARG A 67 6.25 -8.34 34.04
N ASP A 68 6.53 -7.13 33.56
CA ASP A 68 5.75 -5.95 33.90
C ASP A 68 4.42 -5.93 33.13
N VAL A 69 4.41 -6.34 31.86
CA VAL A 69 3.15 -6.52 31.11
C VAL A 69 2.26 -7.58 31.75
N LYS A 70 2.83 -8.71 32.23
CA LYS A 70 2.08 -9.73 32.98
C LYS A 70 1.43 -9.20 34.26
N ARG A 71 2.03 -8.19 34.92
CA ARG A 71 1.50 -7.62 36.16
C ARG A 71 0.24 -6.78 35.92
N LEU A 72 0.02 -6.29 34.70
CA LEU A 72 -1.21 -5.58 34.34
C LEU A 72 -2.45 -6.47 34.48
N GLY A 73 -2.31 -7.80 34.40
CA GLY A 73 -3.42 -8.73 34.47
C GLY A 73 -4.32 -8.76 33.22
N GLU A 74 -3.97 -7.99 32.19
CA GLU A 74 -4.69 -7.90 30.93
C GLU A 74 -4.21 -8.92 29.90
N ARG A 75 -5.02 -9.17 28.86
CA ARG A 75 -4.56 -9.93 27.69
C ARG A 75 -3.55 -9.09 26.91
N TYR A 76 -2.49 -9.72 26.43
CA TYR A 76 -1.49 -9.05 25.61
C TYR A 76 -0.87 -10.03 24.60
N ALA A 77 -0.23 -9.50 23.57
CA ALA A 77 0.65 -10.23 22.67
C ALA A 77 1.94 -9.44 22.42
N ALA A 78 3.04 -10.15 22.17
CA ALA A 78 4.26 -9.52 21.68
C ALA A 78 3.98 -8.88 20.31
N ASP A 79 4.45 -7.65 20.10
CA ASP A 79 4.23 -6.93 18.84
C ASP A 79 4.93 -7.66 17.68
N VAL A 80 4.35 -7.59 16.48
CA VAL A 80 4.87 -8.26 15.29
C VAL A 80 5.74 -7.29 14.51
N VAL A 81 6.99 -7.68 14.26
CA VAL A 81 7.93 -6.92 13.42
C VAL A 81 7.96 -7.53 12.04
N PHE A 82 7.81 -6.68 11.03
CA PHE A 82 7.99 -7.09 9.65
C PHE A 82 8.92 -6.11 8.95
N SER A 83 9.53 -6.60 7.88
CA SER A 83 10.58 -5.91 7.18
C SER A 83 10.31 -5.87 5.68
N ARG A 84 10.76 -4.79 5.06
CA ARG A 84 10.70 -4.57 3.63
C ARG A 84 12.11 -4.26 3.15
N ALA A 85 12.57 -5.00 2.14
CA ALA A 85 13.80 -4.67 1.45
C ALA A 85 13.64 -3.31 0.77
N ARG A 86 14.68 -2.46 0.80
CA ARG A 86 14.67 -1.26 -0.03
C ARG A 86 14.58 -1.67 -1.51
N PRO A 87 13.72 -1.03 -2.31
CA PRO A 87 13.66 -1.30 -3.74
C PRO A 87 15.03 -1.02 -4.37
N THR A 88 15.50 -1.93 -5.22
CA THR A 88 16.68 -1.67 -6.05
C THR A 88 16.31 -0.60 -7.08
N ARG A 89 17.18 0.40 -7.26
CA ARG A 89 16.94 1.56 -8.14
C ARG A 89 16.47 1.07 -9.52
N GLY A 90 15.18 1.19 -9.79
CA GLY A 90 14.60 1.07 -11.13
C GLY A 90 15.10 2.25 -11.97
N GLY A 91 15.15 2.09 -13.30
CA GLY A 91 15.58 3.17 -14.18
C GLY A 91 14.73 4.43 -13.94
N SER A 92 15.37 5.52 -13.51
CA SER A 92 14.75 6.83 -13.34
C SER A 92 14.35 7.39 -14.71
N VAL A 93 13.13 7.87 -14.85
CA VAL A 93 12.69 8.57 -16.05
C VAL A 93 12.85 10.07 -15.82
N SER A 94 13.62 10.75 -16.68
CA SER A 94 13.64 12.20 -16.70
C SER A 94 12.49 12.73 -17.55
N ALA A 95 11.68 13.63 -17.01
CA ALA A 95 10.72 14.39 -17.82
C ALA A 95 11.50 15.18 -18.90
N THR A 96 11.12 15.02 -20.17
CA THR A 96 11.60 15.89 -21.25
C THR A 96 10.47 16.85 -21.63
N GLU A 97 10.80 18.12 -21.88
CA GLU A 97 9.86 19.26 -21.96
C GLU A 97 8.96 19.30 -23.22
N SER A 98 8.46 18.17 -23.72
CA SER A 98 7.55 18.19 -24.86
C SER A 98 6.37 17.23 -24.75
N ALA A 99 5.39 17.60 -23.95
CA ALA A 99 4.00 17.23 -24.16
C ALA A 99 3.09 18.36 -23.64
N ARG A 100 1.92 18.55 -24.26
CA ARG A 100 0.83 19.31 -23.63
C ARG A 100 0.13 18.37 -22.67
N ASP A 101 -0.11 18.86 -21.45
CA ASP A 101 -0.67 18.17 -20.28
C ASP A 101 0.17 16.96 -19.80
N GLU A 102 0.94 17.17 -18.74
CA GLU A 102 1.91 16.27 -18.07
C GLU A 102 2.86 15.39 -18.93
N PRO A 103 4.18 15.66 -18.96
CA PRO A 103 5.13 15.06 -19.92
C PRO A 103 5.34 13.54 -19.81
N LEU A 104 4.90 12.88 -18.74
CA LEU A 104 5.01 11.42 -18.59
C LEU A 104 3.68 10.67 -18.69
N TYR A 105 2.55 11.37 -18.89
CA TYR A 105 1.23 10.73 -18.97
C TYR A 105 1.17 9.61 -20.01
N SER A 106 1.78 9.82 -21.19
CA SER A 106 1.80 8.81 -22.27
C SER A 106 2.47 7.48 -21.91
N LEU A 107 3.22 7.44 -20.79
CA LEU A 107 3.88 6.23 -20.27
C LEU A 107 3.09 5.57 -19.14
N GLN A 108 1.99 6.17 -18.67
CA GLN A 108 1.13 5.66 -17.61
C GLN A 108 -0.03 4.85 -18.20
N TRP A 109 0.28 3.65 -18.72
CA TRP A 109 -0.74 2.76 -19.28
C TRP A 109 -1.88 2.49 -18.30
N ASP A 110 -1.61 2.48 -17.00
CA ASP A 110 -2.60 2.26 -15.95
C ASP A 110 -3.65 3.38 -15.91
N LYS A 111 -3.24 4.63 -16.19
CA LYS A 111 -4.14 5.78 -16.25
C LYS A 111 -4.94 5.80 -17.56
N HIS A 112 -4.35 5.30 -18.64
CA HIS A 112 -5.05 5.13 -19.91
C HIS A 112 -6.13 4.04 -19.82
N ASP A 113 -5.80 2.87 -19.25
CA ASP A 113 -6.72 1.75 -19.06
C ASP A 113 -7.93 2.14 -18.18
N GLN A 114 -7.70 3.01 -17.21
CA GLN A 114 -8.73 3.50 -16.28
C GLN A 114 -9.51 4.71 -16.79
N HIS A 115 -9.25 5.20 -18.01
CA HIS A 115 -9.93 6.39 -18.57
C HIS A 115 -9.86 7.60 -17.63
N VAL A 116 -8.68 7.84 -17.02
CA VAL A 116 -8.52 8.86 -15.99
C VAL A 116 -8.86 10.29 -16.48
N PRO A 117 -8.53 10.70 -17.72
CA PRO A 117 -8.98 12.00 -18.24
C PRO A 117 -10.50 12.14 -18.26
N GLU A 118 -11.23 11.11 -18.69
CA GLU A 118 -12.70 11.08 -18.71
C GLU A 118 -13.26 11.13 -17.28
N VAL A 119 -12.67 10.39 -16.34
CA VAL A 119 -13.02 10.46 -14.91
C VAL A 119 -12.87 11.89 -14.39
N HIS A 120 -11.79 12.59 -14.77
CA HIS A 120 -11.50 13.97 -14.34
C HIS A 120 -12.48 15.01 -14.89
N GLU A 121 -13.26 14.69 -15.93
CA GLU A 121 -14.37 15.53 -16.37
C GLU A 121 -15.53 15.52 -15.37
N HIS A 122 -15.65 14.47 -14.55
CA HIS A 122 -16.66 14.32 -13.51
C HIS A 122 -16.19 14.80 -12.13
N THR A 123 -15.02 14.35 -11.69
CA THR A 123 -14.41 14.71 -10.40
C THR A 123 -12.91 14.40 -10.42
N ARG A 124 -12.15 15.10 -9.58
CA ARG A 124 -10.73 14.84 -9.37
C ARG A 124 -10.46 14.38 -7.94
N GLY A 125 -11.50 14.08 -7.17
CA GLY A 125 -11.41 13.68 -5.77
C GLY A 125 -11.44 14.87 -4.80
N GLU A 126 -11.89 16.05 -5.23
CA GLU A 126 -11.94 17.25 -4.39
C GLU A 126 -12.76 17.01 -3.13
N GLY A 127 -12.21 17.41 -1.98
CA GLY A 127 -12.86 17.29 -0.67
C GLY A 127 -12.71 15.91 -0.02
N ALA A 128 -12.21 14.90 -0.74
CA ALA A 128 -11.88 13.61 -0.18
C ALA A 128 -10.50 13.64 0.50
N ARG A 129 -10.37 12.88 1.59
CA ARG A 129 -9.12 12.68 2.33
C ARG A 129 -8.71 11.22 2.28
N VAL A 130 -7.46 10.98 1.87
CA VAL A 130 -6.85 9.65 1.79
C VAL A 130 -5.67 9.57 2.74
N ALA A 131 -5.68 8.58 3.63
CA ALA A 131 -4.52 8.24 4.45
C ALA A 131 -3.62 7.22 3.73
N ILE A 132 -2.32 7.49 3.66
CA ILE A 132 -1.33 6.56 3.11
C ILE A 132 -0.54 5.96 4.28
N ILE A 133 -0.86 4.70 4.63
CA ILE A 133 -0.17 3.99 5.71
C ILE A 133 1.02 3.24 5.11
N ASP A 134 2.19 3.88 5.07
CA ASP A 134 3.36 3.35 4.36
C ASP A 134 4.70 3.84 4.96
N THR A 135 5.73 3.95 4.12
CA THR A 135 7.12 4.29 4.44
C THR A 135 7.35 5.79 4.63
N GLY A 136 6.31 6.61 4.49
CA GLY A 136 6.37 8.06 4.45
C GLY A 136 6.07 8.59 3.05
N VAL A 137 5.59 9.82 2.95
CA VAL A 137 5.30 10.52 1.70
C VAL A 137 6.17 11.77 1.60
N ALA A 138 6.89 11.94 0.49
CA ALA A 138 7.69 13.13 0.28
C ALA A 138 6.81 14.34 -0.07
N ALA A 139 6.37 15.09 0.95
CA ALA A 139 5.56 16.31 0.75
C ALA A 139 6.26 17.39 -0.10
N GLY A 140 7.59 17.38 -0.18
CA GLY A 140 8.33 18.31 -1.05
C GLY A 140 8.33 17.93 -2.53
N HIS A 141 7.87 16.71 -2.89
CA HIS A 141 7.85 16.27 -4.28
C HIS A 141 6.99 17.22 -5.12
N PRO A 142 7.46 17.70 -6.30
CA PRO A 142 6.73 18.68 -7.10
C PRO A 142 5.28 18.27 -7.41
N ASP A 143 5.04 16.98 -7.66
CA ASP A 143 3.70 16.50 -7.99
C ASP A 143 2.86 16.15 -6.76
N LEU A 144 3.37 16.28 -5.53
CA LEU A 144 2.62 15.92 -4.31
C LEU A 144 2.46 17.08 -3.33
N ARG A 145 3.28 18.13 -3.43
CA ARG A 145 3.28 19.27 -2.51
C ARG A 145 1.94 20.00 -2.39
N HIS A 146 1.04 19.83 -3.36
CA HIS A 146 -0.30 20.42 -3.34
C HIS A 146 -1.31 19.55 -2.58
N ALA A 147 -1.08 18.25 -2.49
CA ALA A 147 -2.03 17.28 -1.95
C ALA A 147 -1.74 16.90 -0.50
N VAL A 148 -0.47 16.92 -0.06
CA VAL A 148 -0.10 16.43 1.28
C VAL A 148 -0.47 17.42 2.39
N ASP A 149 -1.35 17.01 3.30
CA ASP A 149 -1.69 17.73 4.53
C ASP A 149 -0.62 17.48 5.60
N ALA A 150 0.27 18.45 5.78
CA ALA A 150 1.34 18.38 6.76
C ALA A 150 0.87 18.50 8.22
N GLU A 151 -0.30 19.09 8.49
CA GLU A 151 -0.83 19.24 9.85
C GLU A 151 -1.40 17.91 10.37
N ARG A 152 -2.01 17.12 9.48
CA ARG A 152 -2.58 15.80 9.82
C ARG A 152 -1.61 14.65 9.63
N SER A 153 -0.57 14.81 8.82
CA SER A 153 0.45 13.79 8.63
C SER A 153 1.18 13.47 9.95
N ARG A 154 1.47 12.19 10.19
CA ARG A 154 2.00 11.72 11.47
C ARG A 154 2.97 10.56 11.30
N ASN A 155 4.08 10.63 12.05
CA ASN A 155 5.00 9.51 12.22
C ASN A 155 4.51 8.63 13.37
N PHE A 156 4.23 7.35 13.09
CA PHE A 156 3.88 6.36 14.10
C PHE A 156 5.09 5.57 14.59
N THR A 157 6.24 5.75 13.94
CA THR A 157 7.49 5.17 14.40
C THR A 157 8.08 5.99 15.53
N GLU A 158 9.12 5.44 16.14
CA GLU A 158 9.89 6.11 17.19
C GLU A 158 11.20 6.71 16.65
N ASP A 159 11.37 6.71 15.33
CA ASP A 159 12.52 7.37 14.70
C ASP A 159 12.32 8.89 14.61
N SER A 160 13.43 9.59 14.40
CA SER A 160 13.47 11.05 14.35
C SER A 160 13.21 11.63 12.96
N LEU A 161 12.83 10.80 11.98
CA LEU A 161 12.75 11.19 10.57
C LEU A 161 11.41 11.86 10.19
N GLY A 162 10.39 11.77 11.06
CA GLY A 162 9.14 12.54 10.97
C GLY A 162 8.20 12.15 9.81
N ALA A 163 7.11 12.89 9.69
CA ALA A 163 6.12 12.84 8.61
C ALA A 163 5.42 14.21 8.49
N PRO A 164 5.17 14.75 7.28
CA PRO A 164 5.56 14.20 5.97
C PRO A 164 7.00 14.63 5.56
N GLY A 165 7.83 15.02 6.54
CA GLY A 165 9.24 15.35 6.37
C GLY A 165 10.01 15.31 7.69
N PRO A 166 11.36 15.44 7.66
CA PRO A 166 12.19 15.67 6.47
C PRO A 166 12.32 14.47 5.53
N TYR A 167 12.06 13.24 6.00
CA TYR A 167 12.12 12.03 5.18
C TYR A 167 10.75 11.67 4.60
N GLY A 168 10.68 11.51 3.28
CA GLY A 168 9.56 10.87 2.58
C GLY A 168 10.01 9.53 2.03
N GLY A 169 9.29 8.45 2.35
CA GLY A 169 9.64 7.09 1.95
C GLY A 169 9.54 6.87 0.45
N TYR A 170 10.48 6.10 -0.11
CA TYR A 170 10.50 5.78 -1.55
C TYR A 170 9.18 5.12 -2.01
N HIS A 171 8.70 4.13 -1.26
CA HIS A 171 7.51 3.36 -1.62
C HIS A 171 6.22 4.16 -1.37
N GLY A 172 6.11 4.85 -0.23
CA GLY A 172 4.94 5.65 0.12
C GLY A 172 4.75 6.85 -0.80
N THR A 173 5.86 7.45 -1.27
CA THR A 173 5.82 8.51 -2.30
C THR A 173 5.26 8.01 -3.64
N HIS A 174 5.61 6.79 -4.07
CA HIS A 174 5.06 6.20 -5.29
C HIS A 174 3.57 5.90 -5.16
N VAL A 175 3.18 5.29 -4.03
CA VAL A 175 1.78 5.04 -3.67
C VAL A 175 0.97 6.33 -3.64
N ALA A 176 1.46 7.39 -2.97
CA ALA A 176 0.78 8.68 -2.90
C ALA A 176 0.65 9.34 -4.28
N GLY A 177 1.65 9.18 -5.15
CA GLY A 177 1.58 9.70 -6.51
C GLY A 177 0.58 8.98 -7.39
N ILE A 178 0.37 7.67 -7.22
CA ILE A 178 -0.71 6.95 -7.91
C ILE A 178 -2.07 7.56 -7.55
N VAL A 179 -2.25 7.92 -6.28
CA VAL A 179 -3.49 8.57 -5.81
C VAL A 179 -3.59 10.00 -6.32
N ALA A 180 -2.64 10.88 -5.97
CA ALA A 180 -2.85 12.33 -6.04
C ALA A 180 -1.70 13.11 -6.70
N ALA A 181 -0.89 12.50 -7.57
CA ALA A 181 0.08 13.27 -8.36
C ALA A 181 -0.62 14.37 -9.17
N ASN A 182 0.00 15.55 -9.20
CA ASN A 182 -0.55 16.74 -9.84
C ASN A 182 -0.65 16.55 -11.35
N ASP A 183 -1.75 17.00 -11.92
CA ASP A 183 -2.08 16.89 -13.34
C ASP A 183 -2.32 18.25 -14.00
N ARG A 184 -1.87 19.33 -13.36
CA ARG A 184 -1.96 20.73 -13.82
C ARG A 184 -0.67 21.51 -13.53
N ASN A 185 0.47 20.84 -13.42
CA ASN A 185 1.76 21.49 -13.15
C ASN A 185 2.74 21.39 -14.34
N GLU A 186 2.31 20.76 -15.45
CA GLU A 186 3.07 20.59 -16.69
C GLU A 186 4.40 19.84 -16.46
N ARG A 187 4.44 18.99 -15.44
CA ARG A 187 5.60 18.24 -15.00
C ARG A 187 5.20 16.86 -14.45
N GLY A 188 5.85 15.83 -14.96
CA GLY A 188 5.81 14.51 -14.34
C GLY A 188 4.57 13.72 -14.73
N VAL A 189 3.89 13.18 -13.71
CA VAL A 189 2.89 12.12 -13.82
C VAL A 189 1.52 12.57 -13.30
N VAL A 190 0.47 11.89 -13.75
CA VAL A 190 -0.92 12.13 -13.35
C VAL A 190 -1.35 11.13 -12.28
N GLY A 191 -1.97 11.63 -11.20
CA GLY A 191 -2.66 10.83 -10.19
C GLY A 191 -4.10 10.51 -10.61
N SER A 192 -4.67 9.42 -10.10
CA SER A 192 -6.06 9.06 -10.43
C SER A 192 -7.08 10.00 -9.77
N ALA A 193 -6.77 10.53 -8.58
CA ALA A 193 -7.57 11.50 -7.81
C ALA A 193 -6.73 12.73 -7.39
N PRO A 194 -6.28 13.59 -8.34
CA PRO A 194 -5.30 14.64 -8.09
C PRO A 194 -5.80 15.80 -7.21
N GLY A 195 -7.11 15.90 -6.98
CA GLY A 195 -7.76 16.83 -6.06
C GLY A 195 -7.96 16.30 -4.63
N ALA A 196 -7.62 15.03 -4.36
CA ALA A 196 -7.71 14.45 -3.03
C ALA A 196 -6.58 14.96 -2.11
N GLU A 197 -6.90 15.09 -0.82
CA GLU A 197 -5.92 15.40 0.22
C GLU A 197 -5.23 14.11 0.69
N ILE A 198 -3.91 14.14 0.86
CA ILE A 198 -3.10 13.02 1.32
C ILE A 198 -2.66 13.27 2.77
N VAL A 199 -2.95 12.31 3.65
CA VAL A 199 -2.41 12.25 5.02
C VAL A 199 -1.34 11.17 5.07
N ASP A 200 -0.09 11.56 5.31
CA ASP A 200 1.02 10.62 5.48
C ASP A 200 0.96 9.97 6.87
N CYS A 201 0.67 8.67 6.91
CA CYS A 201 0.67 7.85 8.11
C CYS A 201 1.88 6.92 8.09
N ARG A 202 3.05 7.45 8.43
CA ARG A 202 4.30 6.69 8.32
C ARG A 202 4.44 5.64 9.41
N VAL A 203 4.65 4.38 9.02
CA VAL A 203 4.78 3.22 9.92
C VAL A 203 6.10 2.46 9.79
N PHE A 204 6.91 2.74 8.76
CA PHE A 204 8.23 2.11 8.62
C PHE A 204 9.36 3.01 9.13
N SER A 205 10.16 2.42 10.01
CA SER A 205 11.43 2.97 10.47
C SER A 205 12.57 2.53 9.57
N GLU A 206 13.56 3.41 9.41
CA GLU A 206 14.85 3.05 8.84
C GLU A 206 15.68 2.28 9.88
N THR A 207 16.16 1.08 9.54
CA THR A 207 17.05 0.30 10.42
C THR A 207 18.47 0.24 9.87
N ALA A 208 19.45 0.21 10.77
CA ALA A 208 20.85 -0.02 10.41
C ALA A 208 21.17 -1.54 10.42
N PRO A 209 21.93 -2.07 9.45
CA PRO A 209 22.44 -1.40 8.26
C PRO A 209 21.30 -1.03 7.29
N GLN A 210 21.46 0.10 6.61
CA GLN A 210 20.50 0.89 5.81
C GLN A 210 19.91 0.15 4.58
N GLU A 211 19.69 -1.16 4.66
CA GLU A 211 19.21 -2.01 3.55
C GLU A 211 17.75 -2.42 3.75
N THR A 212 17.23 -2.30 4.98
CA THR A 212 15.92 -2.80 5.35
C THR A 212 15.10 -1.77 6.13
N LEU A 213 13.86 -1.59 5.71
CA LEU A 213 12.83 -0.86 6.46
C LEU A 213 12.13 -1.84 7.39
N SER A 214 11.81 -1.43 8.62
CA SER A 214 11.05 -2.25 9.56
C SER A 214 9.83 -1.51 10.09
N ALA A 215 8.74 -2.22 10.30
CA ALA A 215 7.55 -1.70 10.94
C ALA A 215 7.08 -2.66 12.04
N PHE A 216 6.46 -2.09 13.07
CA PHE A 216 5.71 -2.86 14.06
C PHE A 216 4.23 -2.86 13.68
N PHE A 217 3.56 -3.99 13.83
CA PHE A 217 2.14 -4.08 13.52
C PHE A 217 1.28 -3.22 14.46
N GLY A 218 1.72 -3.00 15.71
CA GLY A 218 1.11 -2.00 16.59
C GLY A 218 1.13 -0.57 16.02
N ASP A 219 2.14 -0.19 15.24
CA ASP A 219 2.18 1.13 14.56
C ASP A 219 1.12 1.19 13.45
N VAL A 220 0.92 0.09 12.72
CA VAL A 220 -0.12 -0.05 11.69
C VAL A 220 -1.51 0.06 12.32
N LEU A 221 -1.77 -0.63 13.43
CA LEU A 221 -3.06 -0.53 14.14
C LEU A 221 -3.33 0.91 14.61
N ALA A 222 -2.31 1.60 15.13
CA ALA A 222 -2.42 3.00 15.54
C ALA A 222 -2.70 3.92 14.35
N ALA A 223 -2.05 3.69 13.21
CA ALA A 223 -2.28 4.44 11.97
C ALA A 223 -3.68 4.21 11.39
N ILE A 224 -4.24 3.00 11.46
CA ILE A 224 -5.62 2.71 11.06
C ILE A 224 -6.62 3.51 11.91
N VAL A 225 -6.47 3.46 13.24
CA VAL A 225 -7.36 4.20 14.16
C VAL A 225 -7.24 5.71 13.94
N TYR A 226 -6.01 6.21 13.76
CA TYR A 226 -5.79 7.62 13.49
C TYR A 226 -6.39 8.09 12.16
N SER A 227 -6.28 7.28 11.10
CA SER A 227 -6.87 7.58 9.78
C SER A 227 -8.39 7.80 9.90
N ALA A 228 -9.05 7.03 10.76
CA ALA A 228 -10.46 7.18 11.09
C ALA A 228 -10.77 8.42 11.96
N ASP A 229 -9.86 8.80 12.85
CA ASP A 229 -10.01 9.98 13.70
C ASP A 229 -9.83 11.29 12.93
N VAL A 230 -8.93 11.32 11.95
CA VAL A 230 -8.78 12.45 11.03
C VAL A 230 -9.84 12.51 9.94
N GLY A 231 -10.77 11.55 9.93
CA GLY A 231 -11.87 11.48 8.97
C GLY A 231 -11.38 11.29 7.55
N ALA A 232 -10.43 10.37 7.33
CA ALA A 232 -10.10 9.94 5.98
C ALA A 232 -11.25 9.11 5.41
N ASP A 233 -11.62 9.35 4.15
CA ASP A 233 -12.63 8.58 3.42
C ASP A 233 -12.07 7.20 3.05
N ALA A 234 -10.77 7.12 2.79
CA ALA A 234 -10.07 5.87 2.55
C ALA A 234 -8.67 5.85 3.19
N ALA A 235 -8.21 4.67 3.60
CA ALA A 235 -6.84 4.43 4.05
C ALA A 235 -6.21 3.34 3.18
N ASN A 236 -5.10 3.67 2.52
CA ASN A 236 -4.35 2.73 1.71
C ASN A 236 -3.29 2.00 2.55
N LEU A 237 -3.34 0.66 2.53
CA LEU A 237 -2.37 -0.24 3.14
C LEU A 237 -1.68 -1.06 2.04
N SER A 238 -0.70 -0.45 1.39
CA SER A 238 0.21 -1.14 0.45
C SER A 238 1.29 -1.94 1.21
N LEU A 239 0.86 -2.68 2.23
CA LEU A 239 1.64 -3.52 3.13
C LEU A 239 0.75 -4.60 3.72
N GLY A 240 1.36 -5.68 4.22
CA GLY A 240 0.65 -6.76 4.88
C GLY A 240 1.55 -7.53 5.83
N ALA A 241 0.94 -8.21 6.80
CA ALA A 241 1.58 -9.12 7.73
C ALA A 241 0.88 -10.49 7.70
N TYR A 242 1.69 -11.55 7.73
CA TYR A 242 1.26 -12.94 7.76
C TYR A 242 1.26 -13.43 9.21
N PHE A 243 0.10 -13.85 9.68
CA PHE A 243 -0.06 -14.48 10.99
C PHE A 243 -0.27 -15.97 10.79
N THR A 244 0.30 -16.82 11.64
CA THR A 244 -0.16 -18.22 11.67
C THR A 244 -1.64 -18.21 12.06
N ARG A 245 -2.47 -19.13 11.55
CA ARG A 245 -3.90 -19.18 11.94
C ARG A 245 -4.07 -19.27 13.48
N GLU A 246 -3.18 -20.01 14.14
CA GLU A 246 -3.10 -20.08 15.60
C GLU A 246 -2.64 -18.77 16.25
N GLY A 247 -1.67 -18.08 15.65
CA GLY A 247 -1.09 -16.83 16.14
C GLY A 247 -1.97 -15.61 15.89
N LEU A 248 -2.74 -15.58 14.79
CA LEU A 248 -3.86 -14.67 14.62
C LEU A 248 -4.82 -14.87 15.81
N GLY A 249 -5.07 -16.14 16.14
CA GLY A 249 -5.57 -16.57 17.45
C GLY A 249 -6.75 -15.75 17.96
N SER A 250 -6.88 -15.68 19.29
CA SER A 250 -7.93 -14.86 19.91
C SER A 250 -7.50 -13.41 20.14
N PHE A 251 -6.20 -13.09 20.16
CA PHE A 251 -5.71 -11.75 20.44
C PHE A 251 -5.66 -10.90 19.16
N TRP A 252 -4.79 -11.26 18.21
CA TRP A 252 -4.58 -10.46 17.00
C TRP A 252 -5.83 -10.37 16.12
N GLY A 253 -6.60 -11.45 16.02
CA GLY A 253 -7.90 -11.43 15.34
C GLY A 253 -8.89 -10.44 15.97
N LYS A 254 -8.94 -10.32 17.31
CA LYS A 254 -9.77 -9.33 17.99
C LYS A 254 -9.22 -7.92 17.85
N ALA A 255 -7.90 -7.75 17.94
CA ALA A 255 -7.25 -6.45 17.78
C ALA A 255 -7.54 -5.89 16.38
N LEU A 256 -7.28 -6.68 15.34
CA LEU A 256 -7.58 -6.33 13.95
C LEU A 256 -9.05 -6.00 13.78
N ASN A 257 -9.96 -6.91 14.14
CA ASN A 257 -11.39 -6.68 14.01
C ASN A 257 -11.86 -5.41 14.73
N ARG A 258 -11.34 -5.09 15.92
CA ARG A 258 -11.70 -3.84 16.62
C ARG A 258 -11.23 -2.61 15.85
N THR A 259 -10.01 -2.62 15.34
CA THR A 259 -9.45 -1.51 14.56
C THR A 259 -10.16 -1.30 13.23
N THR A 260 -10.41 -2.38 12.47
CA THR A 260 -11.06 -2.29 11.15
C THR A 260 -12.54 -1.93 11.29
N THR A 261 -13.24 -2.50 12.28
CA THR A 261 -14.62 -2.09 12.59
C THR A 261 -14.72 -0.65 13.03
N TYR A 262 -13.75 -0.14 13.79
CA TYR A 262 -13.75 1.27 14.17
C TYR A 262 -13.59 2.17 12.93
N ALA A 263 -12.60 1.88 12.08
CA ALA A 263 -12.38 2.65 10.85
C ALA A 263 -13.62 2.67 9.95
N ASN A 264 -14.20 1.50 9.66
CA ASN A 264 -15.40 1.40 8.83
C ASN A 264 -16.59 2.17 9.42
N ARG A 265 -16.81 2.08 10.75
CA ARG A 265 -17.89 2.84 11.43
C ARG A 265 -17.69 4.35 11.41
N ARG A 266 -16.44 4.81 11.30
CA ARG A 266 -16.08 6.22 11.17
C ARG A 266 -16.14 6.72 9.72
N GLY A 267 -16.42 5.83 8.77
CA GLY A 267 -16.54 6.15 7.35
C GLY A 267 -15.27 5.91 6.53
N THR A 268 -14.20 5.40 7.14
CA THR A 268 -12.93 5.13 6.45
C THR A 268 -12.93 3.73 5.84
N LEU A 269 -12.85 3.66 4.51
CA LEU A 269 -12.64 2.40 3.79
C LEU A 269 -11.16 1.99 3.87
N LEU A 270 -10.88 0.77 4.32
CA LEU A 270 -9.52 0.24 4.35
C LEU A 270 -9.25 -0.56 3.08
N VAL A 271 -8.20 -0.20 2.34
CA VAL A 271 -7.83 -0.85 1.07
C VAL A 271 -6.46 -1.50 1.22
N HIS A 272 -6.40 -2.81 1.00
CA HIS A 272 -5.22 -3.64 1.29
C HIS A 272 -4.64 -4.26 0.02
N ALA A 273 -3.31 -4.25 -0.09
CA ALA A 273 -2.60 -5.07 -1.08
C ALA A 273 -2.69 -6.56 -0.72
N ALA A 274 -3.08 -7.43 -1.66
CA ALA A 274 -3.25 -8.87 -1.41
C ALA A 274 -1.91 -9.63 -1.17
N GLY A 275 -0.78 -9.07 -1.61
CA GLY A 275 0.55 -9.67 -1.48
C GLY A 275 1.14 -10.20 -2.80
N ASN A 276 2.45 -10.41 -2.82
CA ASN A 276 3.25 -10.63 -4.04
C ASN A 276 4.01 -11.97 -4.03
N VAL A 277 3.38 -13.06 -3.55
CA VAL A 277 4.04 -14.37 -3.43
C VAL A 277 3.27 -15.51 -4.13
N SER A 278 2.33 -15.16 -5.00
CA SER A 278 1.56 -16.08 -5.85
C SER A 278 0.81 -17.18 -5.08
N VAL A 279 0.32 -16.88 -3.88
CA VAL A 279 -0.40 -17.87 -3.06
C VAL A 279 -1.92 -17.72 -3.16
N ASP A 280 -2.58 -18.88 -3.10
CA ASP A 280 -4.02 -18.98 -2.87
C ASP A 280 -4.32 -18.76 -1.38
N LEU A 281 -4.75 -17.56 -1.04
CA LEU A 281 -5.08 -17.15 0.33
C LEU A 281 -6.28 -17.96 0.88
N GLN A 282 -7.22 -18.33 0.00
CA GLN A 282 -8.41 -19.07 0.38
C GLN A 282 -8.10 -20.50 0.84
N HIS A 283 -7.06 -21.13 0.28
CA HIS A 283 -6.67 -22.49 0.59
C HIS A 283 -5.38 -22.62 1.43
N ASP A 284 -4.79 -21.51 1.91
CA ASP A 284 -3.68 -21.56 2.85
C ASP A 284 -4.15 -22.04 4.23
N LYS A 285 -3.83 -23.28 4.58
CA LYS A 285 -4.25 -23.90 5.85
C LYS A 285 -3.44 -23.42 7.07
N GLY A 286 -2.33 -22.72 6.87
CA GLY A 286 -1.38 -22.40 7.93
C GLY A 286 -1.38 -20.94 8.38
N PHE A 287 -1.71 -20.02 7.47
CA PHE A 287 -1.56 -18.58 7.69
C PHE A 287 -2.80 -17.80 7.28
N VAL A 288 -2.84 -16.55 7.74
CA VAL A 288 -3.81 -15.51 7.34
C VAL A 288 -3.02 -14.25 7.09
N ASP A 289 -3.25 -13.63 5.94
CA ASP A 289 -2.75 -12.30 5.62
C ASP A 289 -3.64 -11.24 6.27
N SER A 290 -3.05 -10.16 6.78
CA SER A 290 -3.80 -9.01 7.30
C SER A 290 -4.79 -8.38 6.30
N SER A 291 -4.57 -8.56 4.99
CA SER A 291 -5.50 -8.15 3.93
C SER A 291 -6.82 -8.92 3.96
N GLU A 292 -6.86 -10.12 4.54
CA GLU A 292 -8.09 -10.91 4.76
C GLU A 292 -8.91 -10.41 5.96
N SER A 293 -8.59 -9.24 6.52
CA SER A 293 -9.30 -8.68 7.67
C SER A 293 -10.73 -8.27 7.30
N ALA A 294 -11.67 -8.51 8.21
CA ALA A 294 -13.05 -8.09 8.00
C ALA A 294 -13.13 -6.56 7.84
N GLN A 295 -13.95 -6.11 6.88
CA GLN A 295 -14.15 -4.69 6.54
C GLN A 295 -12.91 -4.00 5.95
N GLY A 296 -11.95 -4.78 5.47
CA GLY A 296 -10.93 -4.35 4.52
C GLY A 296 -11.28 -4.84 3.12
N LEU A 297 -10.91 -4.07 2.11
CA LEU A 297 -11.04 -4.38 0.70
C LEU A 297 -9.68 -4.89 0.18
N GLY A 298 -9.59 -6.17 -0.15
CA GLY A 298 -8.38 -6.83 -0.67
C GLY A 298 -8.21 -6.65 -2.18
N VAL A 299 -7.02 -6.22 -2.61
CA VAL A 299 -6.73 -5.86 -4.01
C VAL A 299 -5.61 -6.71 -4.59
N SER A 300 -5.92 -7.44 -5.67
CA SER A 300 -4.93 -8.16 -6.48
C SER A 300 -4.33 -7.24 -7.55
N ALA A 301 -3.21 -7.66 -8.16
CA ALA A 301 -2.52 -6.89 -9.18
C ALA A 301 -2.67 -7.48 -10.58
N THR A 302 -3.00 -6.61 -11.54
CA THR A 302 -3.00 -6.88 -12.98
C THR A 302 -1.96 -6.02 -13.71
N GLY A 303 -1.66 -6.36 -14.96
CA GLY A 303 -0.95 -5.45 -15.86
C GLY A 303 -0.64 -6.09 -17.21
N PRO A 304 -0.29 -5.27 -18.21
CA PRO A 304 0.01 -5.73 -19.55
C PRO A 304 1.39 -6.37 -19.64
N VAL A 305 1.61 -7.16 -20.69
CA VAL A 305 2.95 -7.53 -21.15
C VAL A 305 3.11 -7.00 -22.57
N GLY A 306 4.20 -6.28 -22.84
CA GLY A 306 4.48 -5.74 -24.18
C GLY A 306 4.24 -4.24 -24.34
N PHE A 307 3.83 -3.52 -23.30
CA PHE A 307 3.57 -2.09 -23.39
C PHE A 307 4.88 -1.33 -23.64
N GLY A 308 4.94 -0.64 -24.78
CA GLY A 308 6.09 0.20 -25.14
C GLY A 308 7.36 -0.57 -25.50
N TRP A 309 7.25 -1.85 -25.87
CA TRP A 309 8.39 -2.66 -26.32
C TRP A 309 8.85 -2.34 -27.76
N GLY A 310 8.12 -1.47 -28.47
CA GLY A 310 8.38 -1.11 -29.86
C GLY A 310 7.82 -2.11 -30.89
N GLU A 311 7.07 -3.11 -30.42
CA GLU A 311 6.27 -4.02 -31.25
C GLU A 311 4.79 -3.57 -31.27
N ASP A 312 4.06 -3.97 -32.31
CA ASP A 312 2.65 -3.61 -32.45
C ASP A 312 1.76 -4.49 -31.55
N GLY A 313 1.15 -3.87 -30.54
CA GLY A 313 0.17 -4.51 -29.65
C GLY A 313 0.76 -5.06 -28.35
N LEU A 314 -0.13 -5.57 -27.50
CA LEU A 314 0.24 -6.21 -26.23
C LEU A 314 0.27 -7.73 -26.38
N GLU A 315 1.23 -8.39 -25.74
CA GLU A 315 1.22 -9.85 -25.57
C GLU A 315 0.13 -10.27 -24.59
N GLU A 316 -0.05 -9.49 -23.51
CA GLU A 316 -1.10 -9.68 -22.52
C GLU A 316 -1.85 -8.35 -22.27
N PRO A 317 -3.19 -8.36 -22.17
CA PRO A 317 -3.98 -7.14 -21.93
C PRO A 317 -3.75 -6.56 -20.53
N TYR A 318 -4.17 -5.29 -20.33
CA TYR A 318 -4.01 -4.56 -19.06
C TYR A 318 -4.58 -5.28 -17.83
N HIS A 319 -5.68 -6.02 -18.02
CA HIS A 319 -6.34 -6.74 -16.95
C HIS A 319 -5.69 -8.11 -16.65
N SER A 320 -4.65 -8.56 -17.36
CA SER A 320 -4.01 -9.86 -17.04
C SER A 320 -3.49 -9.92 -15.61
N PRO A 321 -3.84 -10.97 -14.82
CA PRO A 321 -3.28 -11.17 -13.49
C PRO A 321 -1.77 -11.32 -13.55
N THR A 322 -1.09 -10.60 -12.67
CA THR A 322 0.37 -10.62 -12.61
C THR A 322 0.89 -11.93 -12.04
N PHE A 323 2.04 -12.40 -12.52
CA PHE A 323 2.63 -13.68 -12.07
C PHE A 323 2.87 -13.77 -10.56
N TYR A 324 2.99 -12.63 -9.86
CA TYR A 324 3.29 -12.55 -8.43
C TYR A 324 2.05 -12.37 -7.54
N THR A 325 0.88 -11.98 -8.08
CA THR A 325 -0.26 -11.60 -7.22
C THR A 325 -0.77 -12.79 -6.41
N ASN A 326 -1.03 -12.56 -5.13
CA ASN A 326 -1.88 -13.46 -4.36
C ASN A 326 -3.32 -13.39 -4.89
N TYR A 327 -4.08 -14.47 -4.65
CA TYR A 327 -5.44 -14.64 -5.15
C TYR A 327 -6.30 -15.45 -4.17
N GLY A 328 -7.62 -15.41 -4.35
CA GLY A 328 -8.58 -16.18 -3.57
C GLY A 328 -9.95 -15.52 -3.54
N THR A 329 -11.01 -16.28 -3.82
CA THR A 329 -12.38 -15.75 -4.02
C THR A 329 -12.97 -15.06 -2.79
N ASN A 330 -12.46 -15.39 -1.60
CA ASN A 330 -12.89 -14.81 -0.32
C ASN A 330 -11.84 -13.88 0.31
N ALA A 331 -10.76 -13.59 -0.42
CA ALA A 331 -9.63 -12.79 0.04
C ALA A 331 -9.35 -11.58 -0.87
N VAL A 332 -9.75 -11.67 -2.15
CA VAL A 332 -9.67 -10.59 -3.13
C VAL A 332 -11.08 -10.08 -3.41
N ASP A 333 -11.26 -8.77 -3.31
CA ASP A 333 -12.52 -8.07 -3.60
C ASP A 333 -12.50 -7.40 -4.97
N LEU A 334 -11.34 -6.89 -5.41
CA LEU A 334 -11.12 -6.26 -6.71
C LEU A 334 -9.74 -6.60 -7.31
N GLY A 335 -9.67 -6.64 -8.64
CA GLY A 335 -8.40 -6.57 -9.38
C GLY A 335 -8.14 -5.15 -9.90
N ALA A 336 -6.91 -4.67 -9.83
CA ALA A 336 -6.53 -3.34 -10.32
C ALA A 336 -5.09 -3.28 -10.88
N PRO A 337 -4.75 -2.26 -11.69
CA PRO A 337 -3.40 -2.06 -12.24
C PRO A 337 -2.29 -2.04 -11.19
N GLY A 338 -1.47 -3.09 -11.16
CA GLY A 338 -0.29 -3.22 -10.29
C GLY A 338 1.03 -3.37 -11.05
N GLY A 339 0.98 -3.56 -12.37
CA GLY A 339 2.15 -3.70 -13.24
C GLY A 339 2.62 -5.14 -13.40
N ASN A 340 3.04 -5.53 -14.60
CA ASN A 340 3.36 -6.92 -14.91
C ASN A 340 4.74 -7.06 -15.56
N ALA A 341 5.21 -8.28 -15.70
CA ALA A 341 6.31 -8.66 -16.58
C ALA A 341 6.25 -10.16 -16.80
N SER A 342 6.57 -10.63 -17.99
CA SER A 342 6.71 -12.07 -18.22
C SER A 342 7.89 -12.64 -17.43
N GLU A 343 7.70 -13.80 -16.78
CA GLU A 343 8.77 -14.54 -16.09
C GLU A 343 9.97 -14.82 -17.02
N ALA A 344 9.71 -15.00 -18.31
CA ALA A 344 10.75 -15.19 -19.33
C ALA A 344 11.64 -13.95 -19.41
N ILE A 345 11.06 -12.75 -19.45
CA ILE A 345 11.79 -11.47 -19.49
C ILE A 345 12.61 -11.27 -18.21
N LEU A 346 12.03 -11.55 -17.05
CA LEU A 346 12.73 -11.41 -15.77
C LEU A 346 13.92 -12.38 -15.66
N SER A 347 13.78 -13.57 -16.24
CA SER A 347 14.83 -14.60 -16.30
C SER A 347 15.93 -14.31 -17.33
N MET A 348 15.70 -13.40 -18.28
CA MET A 348 16.74 -12.96 -19.22
C MET A 348 17.83 -12.17 -18.50
N LYS A 349 19.05 -12.28 -19.01
CA LYS A 349 20.15 -11.39 -18.63
C LYS A 349 19.73 -9.93 -18.90
N PRO A 350 20.10 -8.97 -18.04
CA PRO A 350 19.69 -7.57 -18.19
C PRO A 350 19.93 -6.98 -19.59
N GLU A 351 21.06 -7.33 -20.22
CA GLU A 351 21.43 -6.89 -21.57
C GLU A 351 20.57 -7.45 -22.70
N ASN A 352 19.79 -8.51 -22.43
CA ASN A 352 18.95 -9.20 -23.41
C ASN A 352 17.46 -8.85 -23.29
N ARG A 353 17.07 -8.03 -22.31
CA ARG A 353 15.66 -7.67 -22.14
C ARG A 353 15.23 -6.69 -23.24
N PRO A 354 13.98 -6.79 -23.73
CA PRO A 354 13.44 -5.85 -24.71
C PRO A 354 13.59 -4.41 -24.24
N ALA A 355 13.83 -3.49 -25.17
CA ALA A 355 13.76 -2.07 -24.85
C ALA A 355 12.36 -1.77 -24.31
N GLY A 356 12.24 -0.92 -23.29
CA GLY A 356 10.93 -0.56 -22.74
C GLY A 356 10.28 -1.61 -21.84
N TRP A 357 10.88 -2.79 -21.57
CA TRP A 357 10.24 -3.83 -20.74
C TRP A 357 9.74 -3.38 -19.36
N ARG A 358 10.34 -2.32 -18.79
CA ARG A 358 9.89 -1.74 -17.52
C ARG A 358 8.61 -0.93 -17.62
N GLN A 359 8.17 -0.58 -18.83
CA GLN A 359 6.95 0.20 -19.05
C GLN A 359 5.69 -0.64 -18.78
N ASP A 360 5.80 -1.96 -18.65
CA ASP A 360 4.73 -2.83 -18.14
C ASP A 360 4.45 -2.62 -16.64
N PHE A 361 5.37 -1.96 -15.92
CA PHE A 361 5.19 -1.58 -14.51
C PHE A 361 4.44 -0.24 -14.38
N VAL A 362 4.06 0.14 -13.16
CA VAL A 362 3.37 1.42 -12.90
C VAL A 362 4.41 2.53 -12.73
N LEU A 363 4.32 3.56 -13.57
CA LEU A 363 5.16 4.76 -13.51
C LEU A 363 4.57 5.76 -12.52
N ASN A 364 5.35 6.18 -11.52
CA ASN A 364 4.94 7.26 -10.63
C ASN A 364 6.09 7.96 -9.89
N CYS A 365 5.75 8.90 -9.01
CA CYS A 365 6.62 9.71 -8.17
C CYS A 365 7.57 8.84 -7.34
N LEU A 366 8.81 9.27 -7.19
CA LEU A 366 9.81 8.64 -6.34
C LEU A 366 10.53 9.70 -5.51
N ALA A 367 10.87 9.34 -4.27
CA ALA A 367 11.78 10.09 -3.42
C ALA A 367 12.97 9.20 -3.07
N VAL A 368 14.16 9.64 -3.46
CA VAL A 368 15.41 8.95 -3.17
C VAL A 368 16.13 9.70 -2.04
N PRO A 369 16.05 9.20 -0.80
CA PRO A 369 16.68 9.84 0.34
C PRO A 369 18.20 9.70 0.28
N SER A 370 18.91 10.72 0.73
CA SER A 370 20.35 10.75 0.94
C SER A 370 20.63 10.77 2.43
N PHE A 371 21.56 9.93 2.86
CA PHE A 371 22.00 9.84 4.24
C PHE A 371 23.53 9.94 4.28
N GLY A 372 24.05 10.64 5.29
CA GLY A 372 25.49 10.68 5.52
C GLY A 372 26.01 9.41 6.19
N GLU A 373 27.33 9.37 6.41
CA GLU A 373 28.00 8.22 7.03
C GLU A 373 27.51 7.95 8.45
N SER A 374 27.06 8.98 9.18
CA SER A 374 26.46 8.83 10.51
C SER A 374 24.96 8.51 10.49
N GLY A 375 24.37 8.29 9.31
CA GLY A 375 22.95 7.95 9.14
C GLY A 375 22.02 9.16 9.28
N GLU A 376 22.55 10.37 9.32
CA GLU A 376 21.76 11.59 9.32
C GLU A 376 21.16 11.83 7.93
N TYR A 377 19.89 12.23 7.89
CA TYR A 377 19.21 12.55 6.65
C TYR A 377 19.75 13.87 6.07
N GLN A 378 20.20 13.83 4.82
CA GLN A 378 20.82 14.96 4.12
C GLN A 378 19.90 15.58 3.05
N GLY A 379 18.70 15.04 2.85
CA GLY A 379 17.74 15.47 1.84
C GLY A 379 17.27 14.31 0.97
N ALA A 380 16.41 14.60 0.00
CA ALA A 380 15.96 13.62 -0.98
C ALA A 380 15.96 14.23 -2.39
N THR A 381 16.27 13.40 -3.38
CA THR A 381 16.05 13.71 -4.79
C THR A 381 14.66 13.24 -5.19
N TYR A 382 13.92 14.09 -5.90
CA TYR A 382 12.61 13.77 -6.44
C TYR A 382 12.75 13.32 -7.90
N GLU A 383 12.31 12.10 -8.19
CA GLU A 383 12.44 11.43 -9.48
C GLU A 383 11.09 10.77 -9.85
N TYR A 384 11.03 10.17 -11.04
CA TYR A 384 9.91 9.31 -11.46
C TYR A 384 10.46 7.93 -11.82
N GLY A 385 9.69 6.89 -11.53
CA GLY A 385 10.12 5.54 -11.89
C GLY A 385 9.04 4.48 -11.78
N TYR A 386 9.43 3.31 -12.24
CA TYR A 386 8.57 2.17 -12.45
C TYR A 386 8.63 1.22 -11.24
N LEU A 387 7.46 0.90 -10.68
CA LEU A 387 7.30 -0.16 -9.67
C LEU A 387 6.17 -1.11 -10.05
N ALA A 388 6.32 -2.37 -9.65
CA ALA A 388 5.29 -3.40 -9.80
C ALA A 388 4.93 -4.01 -8.45
N GLY A 389 3.65 -4.31 -8.23
CA GLY A 389 3.17 -5.01 -7.04
C GLY A 389 1.69 -4.79 -6.79
N THR A 390 1.09 -5.64 -5.95
CA THR A 390 -0.22 -5.35 -5.31
C THR A 390 -0.19 -4.04 -4.53
N SER A 391 0.99 -3.60 -4.08
CA SER A 391 1.24 -2.27 -3.54
C SER A 391 0.93 -1.10 -4.48
N MET A 392 0.97 -1.32 -5.80
CA MET A 392 0.62 -0.31 -6.81
C MET A 392 -0.84 -0.45 -7.26
N ALA A 393 -1.46 -1.63 -7.09
CA ALA A 393 -2.87 -1.85 -7.35
C ALA A 393 -3.79 -1.26 -6.27
N ALA A 394 -3.46 -1.47 -4.99
CA ALA A 394 -4.22 -0.93 -3.86
C ALA A 394 -4.46 0.61 -3.92
N PRO A 395 -3.46 1.46 -4.27
CA PRO A 395 -3.70 2.90 -4.38
C PRO A 395 -4.57 3.28 -5.58
N GLN A 396 -4.69 2.46 -6.62
CA GLN A 396 -5.67 2.71 -7.70
C GLN A 396 -7.10 2.62 -7.17
N VAL A 397 -7.40 1.56 -6.40
CA VAL A 397 -8.71 1.38 -5.75
C VAL A 397 -8.93 2.46 -4.69
N THR A 398 -7.90 2.84 -3.95
CA THR A 398 -7.99 3.93 -2.97
C THR A 398 -8.31 5.27 -3.62
N ALA A 399 -7.71 5.55 -4.78
CA ALA A 399 -8.03 6.76 -5.54
C ALA A 399 -9.46 6.74 -6.07
N ALA A 400 -9.93 5.59 -6.58
CA ALA A 400 -11.33 5.43 -6.98
C ALA A 400 -12.29 5.63 -5.80
N ALA A 401 -11.95 5.15 -4.59
CA ALA A 401 -12.71 5.44 -3.38
C ALA A 401 -12.81 6.95 -3.08
N ALA A 402 -11.70 7.68 -3.25
CA ALA A 402 -11.68 9.14 -3.08
C ALA A 402 -12.53 9.87 -4.13
N LEU A 403 -12.50 9.41 -5.39
CA LEU A 403 -13.34 9.94 -6.47
C LEU A 403 -14.83 9.72 -6.15
N VAL A 404 -15.22 8.50 -5.76
CA VAL A 404 -16.59 8.17 -5.33
C VAL A 404 -17.02 9.02 -4.13
N ALA A 405 -16.15 9.17 -3.12
CA ALA A 405 -16.45 10.01 -1.95
C ALA A 405 -16.62 11.49 -2.33
N SER A 406 -15.87 11.98 -3.32
CA SER A 406 -16.01 13.35 -3.83
C SER A 406 -17.36 13.61 -4.50
N VAL A 407 -17.82 12.70 -5.37
CA VAL A 407 -19.15 12.82 -5.99
C VAL A 407 -20.29 12.50 -5.03
N ASN A 408 -20.04 11.67 -4.01
CA ASN A 408 -21.00 11.26 -3.00
C ASN A 408 -20.53 11.55 -1.55
N PRO A 409 -20.42 12.82 -1.09
CA PRO A 409 -19.82 13.18 0.20
C PRO A 409 -20.55 12.68 1.46
N ARG A 410 -21.68 12.00 1.30
CA ARG A 410 -22.46 11.41 2.41
C ARG A 410 -22.33 9.89 2.48
N TYR A 411 -21.62 9.27 1.54
CA TYR A 411 -21.40 7.84 1.59
C TYR A 411 -20.52 7.50 2.78
N ASN A 412 -20.90 6.44 3.50
CA ASN A 412 -20.00 5.78 4.43
C ASN A 412 -19.10 4.78 3.67
N ALA A 413 -18.11 4.22 4.38
CA ALA A 413 -17.18 3.24 3.83
C ALA A 413 -17.85 2.11 3.04
N ASN A 414 -18.94 1.51 3.55
CA ASN A 414 -19.62 0.40 2.89
C ASN A 414 -20.36 0.84 1.61
N GLN A 415 -20.84 2.09 1.56
CA GLN A 415 -21.47 2.64 0.35
C GLN A 415 -20.43 2.94 -0.73
N VAL A 416 -19.25 3.46 -0.34
CA VAL A 416 -18.11 3.66 -1.24
C VAL A 416 -17.64 2.31 -1.79
N GLU A 417 -17.38 1.34 -0.92
CA GLU A 417 -17.02 -0.04 -1.31
C GLU A 417 -18.07 -0.66 -2.24
N SER A 418 -19.36 -0.47 -1.94
CA SER A 418 -20.41 -1.02 -2.78
C SER A 418 -20.50 -0.36 -4.16
N ALA A 419 -20.23 0.95 -4.29
CA ALA A 419 -20.16 1.59 -5.60
C ALA A 419 -19.01 1.00 -6.42
N LEU A 420 -17.81 0.86 -5.83
CA LEU A 420 -16.65 0.27 -6.51
C LEU A 420 -16.86 -1.19 -6.94
N THR A 421 -17.51 -1.99 -6.09
CA THR A 421 -17.68 -3.43 -6.34
C THR A 421 -18.86 -3.76 -7.26
N ARG A 422 -19.90 -2.92 -7.32
CA ARG A 422 -21.05 -3.15 -8.22
C ARG A 422 -20.75 -2.79 -9.67
N THR A 423 -19.87 -1.84 -9.90
CA THR A 423 -19.47 -1.40 -11.24
C THR A 423 -18.34 -2.23 -11.83
N ALA A 424 -17.62 -2.97 -10.99
CA ALA A 424 -16.58 -3.89 -11.41
C ALA A 424 -17.16 -5.16 -12.07
N ALA A 425 -16.47 -5.66 -13.11
CA ALA A 425 -16.81 -6.92 -13.77
C ALA A 425 -15.58 -7.82 -13.94
N VAL A 426 -15.76 -9.13 -13.77
CA VAL A 426 -14.68 -10.10 -14.04
C VAL A 426 -14.44 -10.16 -15.56
N PRO A 427 -13.22 -9.88 -16.04
CA PRO A 427 -12.93 -9.93 -17.47
C PRO A 427 -13.19 -11.31 -18.08
N GLU A 428 -13.66 -11.34 -19.33
CA GLU A 428 -13.95 -12.59 -20.04
C GLU A 428 -12.70 -13.47 -20.14
N GLY A 429 -12.83 -14.75 -19.82
CA GLY A 429 -11.71 -15.71 -19.88
C GLY A 429 -10.85 -15.76 -18.62
N TYR A 430 -11.15 -14.97 -17.58
CA TYR A 430 -10.39 -14.96 -16.34
C TYR A 430 -11.17 -15.50 -15.13
N GLU A 431 -10.43 -16.01 -14.14
CA GLU A 431 -11.00 -16.61 -12.94
C GLU A 431 -11.34 -15.58 -11.88
N LYS A 432 -12.52 -15.70 -11.26
CA LYS A 432 -12.98 -14.86 -10.16
C LYS A 432 -11.99 -14.76 -9.00
N ALA A 433 -11.17 -15.78 -8.77
CA ALA A 433 -10.19 -15.80 -7.69
C ALA A 433 -9.19 -14.62 -7.74
N TYR A 434 -8.94 -14.06 -8.92
CA TYR A 434 -8.07 -12.90 -9.10
C TYR A 434 -8.81 -11.56 -9.03
N TYR A 435 -10.14 -11.53 -9.09
CA TYR A 435 -10.88 -10.28 -9.26
C TYR A 435 -11.95 -10.04 -8.21
N GLY A 436 -12.35 -11.05 -7.43
CA GLY A 436 -13.44 -10.89 -6.48
C GLY A 436 -14.72 -10.47 -7.18
N SER A 437 -15.15 -9.24 -6.97
CA SER A 437 -16.30 -8.62 -7.65
C SER A 437 -16.00 -8.27 -9.11
N GLY A 438 -14.75 -7.91 -9.45
CA GLY A 438 -14.35 -7.62 -10.81
C GLY A 438 -13.07 -6.80 -10.93
N TYR A 439 -12.79 -6.37 -12.16
CA TYR A 439 -11.74 -5.41 -12.45
C TYR A 439 -12.24 -3.98 -12.17
N LEU A 440 -11.39 -3.16 -11.56
CA LEU A 440 -11.72 -1.79 -11.18
C LEU A 440 -12.13 -0.93 -12.39
N ASP A 441 -13.29 -0.29 -12.30
CA ASP A 441 -13.78 0.70 -13.28
C ASP A 441 -14.12 2.02 -12.58
N PRO A 442 -13.17 2.98 -12.53
CA PRO A 442 -13.39 4.24 -11.84
C PRO A 442 -14.43 5.13 -12.53
N LEU A 443 -14.56 5.04 -13.87
CA LEU A 443 -15.48 5.89 -14.64
C LEU A 443 -16.93 5.50 -14.38
N GLU A 444 -17.24 4.21 -14.43
CA GLU A 444 -18.57 3.72 -14.08
C GLU A 444 -18.87 4.00 -12.59
N ALA A 445 -17.87 3.83 -11.69
CA ALA A 445 -18.06 4.07 -10.26
C ALA A 445 -18.42 5.52 -9.89
N VAL A 446 -17.98 6.52 -10.68
CA VAL A 446 -18.31 7.94 -10.44
C VAL A 446 -19.55 8.43 -11.20
N THR A 447 -20.11 7.60 -12.08
CA THR A 447 -21.28 7.93 -12.90
C THR A 447 -22.55 7.16 -12.52
N GLU A 448 -22.45 6.12 -11.68
CA GLU A 448 -23.58 5.44 -10.99
C GLU A 448 -24.29 6.38 -9.99
#